data_AF-A0A2A6ZEQ8-F1
#
_entry.id   AF-A0A2A6ZEQ8-F1
#
_cell.length_a   1.000
_cell.length_b   1.000
_cell.length_c   1.000
_cell.angle_alpha   90.00
_cell.angle_beta   90.00
_cell.angle_gamma   90.00
#
_symmetry.space_group_name_H-M   'P 1'
#
loop_
_entity.id
_entity.type
_entity.pdbx_description
1 polymer ?
#
loop_
_entity_poly.entity_id
_entity_poly.type
_entity_poly.pdbx_seq_one_letter_code
_entity_poly.pdbx_strand_id
1 'polypeptide(L)'
;MAKDLEMGYLLDFYGEVLTEKQREMLRQYYNDDLSLSEIGENFGITRQGARDAIKHGENALKELEEKVGFAARYRRVQQKLEELEQMVIDARFECTGPQGLTTTEYEHQLTKMLKLIRSIDEANES
;
A
#
# COMPACT_ATOMS: atom_id res chain seq x y z
N MET A 1 6.07 -14.44 15.56
CA MET A 1 5.46 -13.14 15.29
C MET A 1 5.33 -13.03 13.79
N ALA A 2 4.12 -12.80 13.27
CA ALA A 2 3.97 -12.53 11.85
C ALA A 2 4.69 -11.21 11.55
N LYS A 3 5.42 -11.17 10.44
CA LYS A 3 6.07 -9.95 9.98
C LYS A 3 5.00 -8.98 9.52
N ASP A 4 5.18 -7.72 9.88
CA ASP A 4 4.23 -6.68 9.58
C ASP A 4 4.22 -6.40 8.06
N LEU A 5 3.14 -6.81 7.39
CA LEU A 5 2.94 -6.56 5.95
C LEU A 5 2.98 -5.06 5.63
N GLU A 6 2.64 -4.21 6.60
CA GLU A 6 2.74 -2.76 6.46
C GLU A 6 4.18 -2.29 6.26
N MET A 7 5.17 -2.96 6.89
CA MET A 7 6.57 -2.56 6.73
C MET A 7 7.17 -2.95 5.38
N GLY A 8 6.76 -4.09 4.82
CA GLY A 8 7.11 -4.42 3.44
C GLY A 8 6.59 -3.36 2.47
N TYR A 9 5.34 -2.93 2.69
CA TYR A 9 4.73 -1.85 1.91
C TYR A 9 5.48 -0.52 2.07
N LEU A 10 5.79 -0.07 3.29
CA LEU A 10 6.57 1.15 3.49
C LEU A 10 7.97 1.07 2.89
N LEU A 11 8.60 -0.11 2.90
CA LEU A 11 9.90 -0.34 2.30
C LEU A 11 9.85 -0.16 0.77
N ASP A 12 8.78 -0.58 0.10
CA ASP A 12 8.62 -0.38 -1.34
C ASP A 12 8.50 1.11 -1.72
N PHE A 13 7.93 1.94 -0.84
CA PHE A 13 7.75 3.38 -1.08
C PHE A 13 8.97 4.22 -0.68
N TYR A 14 9.60 3.88 0.44
CA TYR A 14 10.60 4.74 1.09
C TYR A 14 11.98 4.10 1.20
N GLY A 15 12.15 2.86 0.75
CA GLY A 15 13.40 2.11 0.88
C GLY A 15 14.61 2.78 0.24
N GLU A 16 14.42 3.53 -0.85
CA GLU A 16 15.47 4.30 -1.52
C GLU A 16 16.04 5.45 -0.67
N VAL A 17 15.31 5.90 0.37
CA VAL A 17 15.79 6.95 1.29
C VAL A 17 16.77 6.38 2.32
N LEU A 18 16.70 5.07 2.57
CA LEU A 18 17.59 4.40 3.50
C LEU A 18 18.98 4.21 2.89
N THR A 19 19.97 3.96 3.75
CA THR A 19 21.26 3.47 3.25
C THR A 19 21.08 2.09 2.63
N GLU A 20 21.88 1.77 1.61
CA GLU A 20 21.84 0.47 0.93
C GLU A 20 21.89 -0.71 1.91
N LYS A 21 22.75 -0.61 2.94
CA LYS A 21 22.88 -1.62 4.00
C LYS A 21 21.59 -1.78 4.82
N GLN A 22 20.93 -0.69 5.21
CA GLN A 22 19.69 -0.74 5.98
C GLN A 22 18.53 -1.28 5.14
N ARG A 23 18.42 -0.82 3.89
CA ARG A 23 17.41 -1.31 2.95
C ARG A 23 17.55 -2.81 2.73
N GLU A 24 18.77 -3.29 2.49
CA GLU A 24 19.00 -4.71 2.25
C GLU A 24 18.72 -5.57 3.49
N MET A 25 19.06 -5.09 4.70
CA MET A 25 18.67 -5.78 5.94
C MET A 25 17.15 -5.88 6.09
N LEU A 26 16.42 -4.79 5.85
CA LEU A 26 14.95 -4.79 5.91
C LEU A 26 14.34 -5.68 4.83
N ARG A 27 14.89 -5.69 3.61
CA ARG A 27 14.47 -6.56 2.52
C ARG A 27 14.65 -8.02 2.87
N GLN A 28 15.82 -8.40 3.38
CA GLN A 28 16.07 -9.77 3.83
C GLN A 28 15.09 -10.18 4.93
N TYR A 29 14.76 -9.26 5.84
CA TYR A 29 13.81 -9.54 6.92
C TYR A 29 12.37 -9.67 6.41
N TYR A 30 11.86 -8.69 5.68
CA TYR A 30 10.45 -8.57 5.31
C TYR A 30 10.07 -9.32 4.02
N ASN A 31 10.96 -9.40 3.03
CA ASN A 31 10.65 -9.93 1.70
C ASN A 31 11.20 -11.34 1.50
N ASP A 32 12.40 -11.61 1.99
CA ASP A 32 13.08 -12.91 1.80
C ASP A 32 12.87 -13.87 2.99
N ASP A 33 12.15 -13.41 3.99
CA ASP A 33 11.77 -14.13 5.18
C ASP A 33 12.89 -14.55 6.16
N LEU A 34 14.11 -13.98 6.05
CA LEU A 34 15.23 -14.33 6.91
C LEU A 34 14.98 -13.98 8.39
N SER A 35 15.59 -14.76 9.28
CA SER A 35 15.65 -14.49 10.71
C SER A 35 16.75 -13.47 11.05
N LEU A 36 16.63 -12.84 12.21
CA LEU A 36 17.65 -11.89 12.71
C LEU A 36 19.03 -12.54 12.90
N SER A 37 19.10 -13.85 13.10
CA SER A 37 20.36 -14.58 13.20
C SER A 37 21.01 -14.71 11.83
N GLU A 38 20.26 -15.14 10.81
CA GLU A 38 20.74 -15.25 9.42
C GLU A 38 21.17 -13.88 8.87
N ILE A 39 20.42 -12.82 9.15
CA ILE A 39 20.80 -11.46 8.78
C ILE A 39 22.07 -11.04 9.54
N GLY A 40 22.19 -11.38 10.82
CA GLY A 40 23.41 -11.11 11.59
C GLY A 40 24.64 -11.75 10.95
N GLU A 41 24.53 -13.02 10.56
CA GLU A 41 25.58 -13.77 9.87
C GLU A 41 25.93 -13.15 8.52
N ASN A 42 24.95 -12.82 7.68
CA ASN A 42 25.15 -12.20 6.36
C ASN A 42 25.91 -10.87 6.42
N PHE A 43 25.72 -10.10 7.48
CA PHE A 43 26.31 -8.77 7.65
C PHE A 43 27.49 -8.73 8.64
N GLY A 44 27.90 -9.88 9.18
CA GLY A 44 29.00 -9.97 10.16
C GLY A 44 28.72 -9.24 11.47
N ILE A 45 27.45 -9.19 11.90
CA ILE A 45 27.00 -8.53 13.13
C ILE A 45 26.29 -9.52 14.05
N THR A 46 26.15 -9.14 15.33
CA THR A 46 25.39 -9.96 16.26
C THR A 46 23.90 -9.96 15.91
N ARG A 47 23.17 -11.00 16.32
CA ARG A 47 21.70 -11.03 16.25
C ARG A 47 21.05 -9.78 16.85
N GLN A 48 21.65 -9.25 17.93
CA GLN A 48 21.18 -8.01 18.56
C GLN A 48 21.46 -6.78 17.66
N GLY A 49 22.63 -6.71 17.05
CA GLY A 49 22.95 -5.67 16.06
C GLY A 49 22.00 -5.70 14.86
N ALA A 50 21.66 -6.88 14.35
CA ALA A 50 20.65 -7.03 13.29
C ALA A 50 19.28 -6.53 13.75
N ARG A 51 18.84 -6.91 14.96
CA ARG A 51 17.59 -6.43 15.55
C ARG A 51 17.53 -4.90 15.63
N ASP A 52 18.60 -4.28 16.11
CA ASP A 52 18.66 -2.84 16.31
C ASP A 52 18.68 -2.10 14.97
N ALA A 53 19.38 -2.65 13.96
CA ALA A 53 19.39 -2.10 12.61
C ALA A 53 18.00 -2.16 11.94
N ILE A 54 17.29 -3.29 12.06
CA ILE A 54 15.92 -3.44 11.55
C ILE A 54 15.00 -2.42 12.23
N LYS A 55 15.02 -2.33 13.56
CA LYS A 55 14.18 -1.40 14.30
C LYS A 55 14.46 0.07 13.94
N HIS A 56 15.73 0.41 13.73
CA HIS A 56 16.10 1.76 13.32
C HIS A 56 15.59 2.09 11.90
N GLY A 57 15.70 1.14 10.98
CA GLY A 57 15.14 1.28 9.64
C GLY A 57 13.61 1.41 9.63
N GLU A 58 12.90 0.59 10.42
CA GLU A 58 11.44 0.70 10.61
C GLU A 58 11.02 2.07 11.11
N ASN A 59 11.72 2.62 12.10
CA ASN A 59 11.43 3.95 12.62
C ASN A 59 11.63 5.01 11.53
N ALA A 60 12.70 4.93 10.74
CA ALA A 60 12.94 5.85 9.65
C ALA A 60 11.82 5.81 8.59
N LEU A 61 11.35 4.62 8.20
CA LEU A 61 10.23 4.45 7.27
C LEU A 61 8.93 5.04 7.84
N LYS A 62 8.63 4.77 9.12
CA LYS A 62 7.43 5.29 9.81
C LYS A 62 7.45 6.81 9.94
N GLU A 63 8.60 7.39 10.30
CA GLU A 63 8.75 8.84 10.38
C GLU A 63 8.60 9.52 9.00
N LEU A 64 9.06 8.87 7.93
CA LEU A 64 8.84 9.35 6.57
C LEU A 64 7.35 9.32 6.21
N GLU A 65 6.66 8.23 6.50
CA GLU A 65 5.21 8.13 6.27
C GLU A 65 4.43 9.14 7.12
N GLU A 66 4.80 9.36 8.38
CA GLU A 66 4.15 10.35 9.23
C GLU A 66 4.27 11.78 8.67
N LYS A 67 5.42 12.09 8.06
CA LYS A 67 5.70 13.42 7.48
C LYS A 67 5.09 13.61 6.09
N VAL A 68 5.09 12.56 5.26
CA VAL A 68 4.75 12.67 3.83
C VAL A 68 3.38 12.05 3.51
N GLY A 69 2.99 10.99 4.22
CA GLY A 69 1.69 10.32 4.07
C GLY A 69 1.43 9.71 2.70
N PHE A 70 2.48 9.51 1.89
CA PHE A 70 2.32 9.14 0.48
C PHE A 70 1.84 7.70 0.32
N ALA A 71 2.33 6.77 1.13
CA ALA A 71 1.90 5.37 1.04
C ALA A 71 0.42 5.23 1.41
N ALA A 72 -0.04 5.90 2.47
CA ALA A 72 -1.46 5.90 2.85
C ALA A 72 -2.34 6.59 1.79
N ARG A 73 -1.91 7.72 1.23
CA ARG A 73 -2.63 8.41 0.14
C ARG A 73 -2.73 7.52 -1.10
N TYR A 74 -1.63 6.91 -1.52
CA TYR A 74 -1.61 5.99 -2.64
C TYR A 74 -2.57 4.82 -2.43
N ARG A 75 -2.55 4.20 -1.24
CA ARG A 75 -3.47 3.11 -0.89
C ARG A 75 -4.94 3.53 -0.97
N ARG A 76 -5.29 4.72 -0.48
CA ARG A 76 -6.66 5.26 -0.57
C ARG A 76 -7.09 5.47 -2.02
N VAL A 77 -6.20 5.97 -2.87
CA VAL A 77 -6.48 6.15 -4.30
C VAL A 77 -6.72 4.79 -4.96
N GLN A 78 -5.86 3.80 -4.72
CA GLN A 78 -6.02 2.46 -5.29
C GLN A 78 -7.35 1.82 -4.88
N GLN A 79 -7.74 1.90 -3.60
CA GLN A 79 -9.02 1.38 -3.12
C GLN A 79 -10.23 2.01 -3.83
N LYS A 80 -10.20 3.33 -4.06
CA LYS A 80 -11.27 4.02 -4.79
C LYS A 80 -11.30 3.64 -6.27
N LEU A 81 -10.15 3.38 -6.88
CA LEU A 81 -10.07 2.90 -8.26
C LEU A 81 -10.62 1.47 -8.38
N GLU A 82 -10.31 0.58 -7.44
CA GLU A 82 -10.88 -0.76 -7.36
C GLU A 82 -12.41 -0.73 -7.19
N GLU A 83 -12.91 0.15 -6.31
CA GLU A 83 -14.36 0.35 -6.14
C GLU A 83 -14.99 0.85 -7.45
N LEU A 84 -14.36 1.80 -8.14
CA LEU A 84 -14.84 2.31 -9.42
C LEU A 84 -14.87 1.20 -10.50
N GLU A 85 -13.81 0.39 -10.58
CA GLU A 85 -13.74 -0.73 -11.50
C GLU A 85 -14.87 -1.73 -11.27
N GLN A 86 -15.12 -2.09 -10.01
CA GLN A 86 -16.21 -2.99 -9.65
C GLN A 86 -17.58 -2.41 -10.05
N MET A 87 -17.80 -1.12 -9.78
CA MET A 87 -19.05 -0.45 -10.19
C MET A 87 -19.25 -0.47 -11.71
N VAL A 88 -18.17 -0.34 -12.50
CA VAL A 88 -18.24 -0.42 -13.97
C VAL A 88 -18.56 -1.84 -14.44
N ILE A 89 -17.97 -2.85 -13.80
CA ILE A 89 -18.27 -4.27 -14.08
C ILE A 89 -19.75 -4.56 -13.80
N ASP A 90 -20.25 -4.13 -12.64
CA ASP A 90 -21.63 -4.34 -12.21
C ASP A 90 -22.60 -3.67 -13.19
N ALA A 91 -22.39 -2.38 -13.50
CA ALA A 91 -23.23 -1.65 -14.45
C ALA A 91 -23.22 -2.29 -15.84
N ARG A 92 -22.07 -2.80 -16.31
CA ARG A 92 -21.98 -3.52 -17.60
C ARG A 92 -22.79 -4.81 -17.56
N PHE A 93 -22.68 -5.59 -16.48
CA PHE A 93 -23.43 -6.84 -16.33
C PHE A 93 -24.94 -6.58 -16.33
N GLU A 94 -25.39 -5.62 -15.54
CA GLU A 94 -26.79 -5.23 -15.42
C GLU A 94 -27.37 -4.71 -16.75
N CYS A 95 -26.60 -3.97 -17.56
CA CYS A 95 -27.02 -3.54 -18.90
C CYS A 95 -27.14 -4.67 -19.94
N THR A 96 -26.47 -5.81 -19.73
CA THR A 96 -26.46 -6.94 -20.68
C THR A 96 -27.48 -8.04 -20.34
N GLY A 97 -28.18 -7.93 -19.21
CA GLY A 97 -29.19 -8.89 -18.78
C GLY A 97 -30.57 -8.71 -19.46
N PRO A 98 -31.46 -9.71 -19.37
CA PRO A 98 -32.83 -9.65 -19.91
C PRO A 98 -33.72 -8.60 -19.23
N GLN A 99 -33.29 -8.04 -18.09
CA GLN A 99 -33.88 -6.88 -17.41
C GLN A 99 -32.80 -5.82 -17.23
N GLY A 100 -32.42 -5.19 -18.33
CA GLY A 100 -31.43 -4.10 -18.33
C GLY A 100 -31.82 -2.97 -17.38
N LEU A 101 -30.83 -2.24 -16.86
CA LEU A 101 -31.03 -1.04 -16.06
C LEU A 101 -32.03 -0.09 -16.74
N THR A 102 -32.98 0.42 -15.95
CA THR A 102 -33.78 1.56 -16.38
C THR A 102 -32.89 2.80 -16.52
N THR A 103 -33.31 3.78 -17.32
CA THR A 103 -32.57 5.04 -17.51
C THR A 103 -32.25 5.71 -16.16
N THR A 104 -33.19 5.69 -15.22
CA THR A 104 -33.02 6.28 -13.88
C THR A 104 -31.95 5.55 -13.05
N GLU A 105 -31.92 4.22 -13.10
CA GLU A 105 -30.92 3.43 -12.37
C GLU A 105 -29.51 3.60 -12.98
N TYR A 106 -29.44 3.69 -14.30
CA TYR A 106 -28.19 4.00 -15.01
C TYR A 106 -27.66 5.39 -14.65
N GLU A 107 -28.50 6.43 -14.66
CA GLU A 107 -28.14 7.78 -14.20
C GLU A 107 -27.67 7.81 -12.74
N HIS A 108 -28.29 7.01 -11.87
CA HIS A 108 -27.89 6.90 -10.47
C HIS A 108 -26.48 6.28 -10.33
N GLN A 109 -26.21 5.19 -11.04
CA GLN A 109 -24.89 4.55 -11.05
C GLN A 109 -23.81 5.50 -11.57
N LEU A 110 -24.06 6.18 -12.69
CA LEU A 110 -23.14 7.19 -13.24
C LEU A 110 -22.89 8.33 -12.25
N THR A 111 -23.93 8.81 -11.58
CA THR A 111 -23.80 9.86 -10.55
C THR A 111 -22.92 9.40 -9.39
N LYS A 112 -23.08 8.15 -8.95
CA LYS A 112 -22.26 7.56 -7.89
C LYS A 112 -20.80 7.41 -8.33
N MET A 113 -20.55 6.93 -9.55
CA MET A 113 -19.19 6.86 -10.13
C MET A 113 -18.53 8.25 -10.21
N LEU A 114 -19.24 9.27 -10.69
CA LEU A 114 -18.73 10.64 -10.79
C LEU A 114 -18.38 11.22 -9.41
N LYS A 115 -19.20 10.93 -8.38
CA LYS A 115 -18.89 11.33 -6.99
C LYS A 115 -17.64 10.63 -6.48
N LEU A 116 -17.50 9.33 -6.75
CA LEU A 116 -16.32 8.56 -6.34
C LEU A 116 -15.05 9.14 -6.98
N ILE A 117 -15.07 9.40 -8.28
CA ILE A 117 -13.96 10.03 -9.02
C ILE A 117 -13.57 11.38 -8.40
N ARG A 118 -14.54 12.28 -8.16
CA ARG A 118 -14.26 13.59 -7.53
C ARG A 118 -13.62 13.46 -6.15
N SER A 119 -14.03 12.45 -5.38
CA SER A 119 -13.45 12.22 -4.06
C SER A 119 -12.00 11.71 -4.12
N ILE A 120 -11.55 11.15 -5.26
CA ILE A 120 -10.15 10.75 -5.45
C ILE A 120 -9.27 12.00 -5.51
N ASP A 121 -9.70 13.04 -6.21
CA ASP A 121 -8.97 14.31 -6.31
C ASP A 121 -8.82 14.97 -4.92
N GLU A 122 -9.90 15.01 -4.13
CA GLU A 122 -9.87 15.55 -2.76
C GLU A 122 -8.91 14.78 -1.83
N ALA A 123 -8.79 13.46 -2.01
CA ALA A 123 -7.89 12.61 -1.23
C ALA A 123 -6.40 12.78 -1.61
N ASN A 124 -6.12 13.38 -2.77
CA ASN A 124 -4.78 13.69 -3.23
C ASN A 124 -4.27 15.05 -2.72
N GLU A 125 -5.15 15.98 -2.38
CA GLU A 125 -4.81 17.33 -1.90
C GLU A 125 -4.64 17.44 -0.37
N SER A 126 -5.07 16.41 0.37
CA SER A 126 -5.00 16.31 1.84
C SER A 126 -3.86 15.40 2.30
#